data_AF-W7YMG3-F1
#
_entry.id   AF-W7YMG3-F1
#
_cell.length_a   1.000
_cell.length_b   1.000
_cell.length_c   1.000
_cell.angle_alpha   90.00
_cell.angle_beta   90.00
_cell.angle_gamma   90.00
#
_symmetry.space_group_name_H-M   'P 1'
#
loop_
_entity.id
_entity.type
_entity.pdbx_description
1 polymer ?
#
loop_
_entity_poly.entity_id
_entity_poly.type
_entity_poly.pdbx_seq_one_letter_code
_entity_poly.pdbx_strand_id
1 'polypeptide(L)'
;MIFGKHSKKGKHTDGENSRKEKENGGSERKGDSGSTTKLTEPSLPKGSKPSGNYATGDSHGIRKQNETANFLADQGYDIKMLDEIDGGNGYGIKEGSNPDFLIEGKVFDCYAPKPDGKVQSIIKELAGKSKNQSERIVLNLDNFPDGKVDEIIATILRKANPNGDLKRIDELSIVRGGTIRGILGEEK
;
A
#
# COMPACT_ATOMS: atom_id res chain seq x y z
N MET A 1 32.99 -61.26 31.07
CA MET A 1 33.64 -61.19 32.40
C MET A 1 34.73 -60.12 32.36
N ILE A 2 34.63 -59.14 33.28
CA ILE A 2 35.72 -58.49 34.05
C ILE A 2 36.74 -57.64 33.24
N PHE A 3 36.65 -56.30 33.17
CA PHE A 3 36.90 -55.20 34.15
C PHE A 3 38.35 -54.63 34.17
N GLY A 4 38.44 -53.31 33.98
CA GLY A 4 39.39 -52.40 34.66
C GLY A 4 40.58 -51.88 33.82
N LYS A 5 41.08 -50.65 33.93
CA LYS A 5 40.86 -49.49 34.82
C LYS A 5 41.61 -48.25 34.24
N HIS A 6 41.01 -47.04 34.36
CA HIS A 6 41.55 -45.74 34.89
C HIS A 6 42.92 -45.17 34.37
N SER A 7 43.22 -43.85 34.23
CA SER A 7 42.64 -42.59 34.72
C SER A 7 43.53 -41.36 34.34
N LYS A 8 42.94 -40.14 34.30
CA LYS A 8 43.51 -38.76 34.48
C LYS A 8 44.35 -38.19 33.29
N LYS A 9 44.35 -36.90 32.96
CA LYS A 9 44.07 -35.63 33.68
C LYS A 9 43.86 -34.51 32.64
N GLY A 10 43.03 -33.51 32.91
CA GLY A 10 42.78 -32.36 32.03
C GLY A 10 43.76 -31.18 32.16
N LYS A 11 43.62 -30.18 31.27
CA LYS A 11 43.78 -28.73 31.53
C LYS A 11 43.39 -27.90 30.29
N HIS A 12 42.59 -26.87 30.52
CA HIS A 12 42.33 -25.73 29.63
C HIS A 12 43.60 -24.92 29.38
N THR A 13 43.69 -24.24 28.22
CA THR A 13 43.92 -22.79 28.12
C THR A 13 43.82 -22.32 26.69
N ASP A 14 43.14 -21.19 26.54
CA ASP A 14 42.96 -20.37 25.35
C ASP A 14 44.28 -19.94 24.70
N GLY A 15 44.26 -19.78 23.38
CA GLY A 15 45.38 -19.29 22.60
C GLY A 15 44.93 -18.82 21.23
N GLU A 16 44.70 -17.52 21.11
CA GLU A 16 44.53 -16.79 19.86
C GLU A 16 45.61 -17.15 18.83
N ASN A 17 45.19 -17.42 17.59
CA ASN A 17 46.07 -17.30 16.45
C ASN A 17 45.33 -16.63 15.28
N SER A 18 45.64 -15.35 15.13
CA SER A 18 45.36 -14.49 14.00
C SER A 18 45.97 -15.03 12.69
N ARG A 19 45.18 -15.17 11.62
CA ARG A 19 45.66 -15.08 10.23
C ARG A 19 44.55 -14.58 9.30
N LYS A 20 44.82 -13.39 8.77
CA LYS A 20 44.21 -12.62 7.67
C LYS A 20 43.48 -13.43 6.59
N GLU A 21 42.30 -12.93 6.21
CA GLU A 21 41.95 -12.70 4.80
C GLU A 21 41.35 -11.29 4.65
N LYS A 22 41.81 -10.59 3.61
CA LYS A 22 41.35 -9.28 3.15
C LYS A 22 40.18 -9.51 2.21
N GLU A 23 39.08 -8.79 2.36
CA GLU A 23 38.28 -8.37 1.22
C GLU A 23 37.84 -6.90 1.38
N ASN A 24 38.30 -6.10 0.43
CA ASN A 24 37.79 -4.77 0.12
C ASN A 24 36.43 -4.95 -0.56
N GLY A 25 35.44 -4.14 -0.20
CA GLY A 25 34.17 -4.14 -0.89
C GLY A 25 33.22 -3.07 -0.37
N GLY A 26 33.60 -1.81 -0.54
CA GLY A 26 32.60 -0.74 -0.54
C GLY A 26 31.64 -1.02 -1.69
N SER A 27 30.36 -1.22 -1.37
CA SER A 27 29.29 -1.07 -2.35
C SER A 27 28.49 0.17 -1.97
N GLU A 28 28.85 1.25 -2.64
CA GLU A 28 27.98 2.36 -2.96
C GLU A 28 26.57 1.84 -3.25
N ARG A 29 25.56 2.33 -2.51
CA ARG A 29 24.19 2.30 -3.00
C ARG A 29 24.03 3.51 -3.92
N LYS A 30 24.37 3.31 -5.19
CA LYS A 30 24.02 4.20 -6.30
C LYS A 30 22.81 3.64 -7.04
N GLY A 31 21.82 4.50 -7.26
CA GLY A 31 20.63 4.28 -8.09
C GLY A 31 19.48 3.66 -7.31
N ASP A 32 18.33 4.32 -7.13
CA ASP A 32 17.60 5.00 -8.19
C ASP A 32 17.31 6.48 -7.88
N SER A 33 17.93 7.33 -8.68
CA SER A 33 17.58 8.73 -8.87
C SER A 33 16.74 8.76 -10.13
N GLY A 34 15.42 8.76 -9.94
CA GLY A 34 14.46 8.83 -11.03
C GLY A 34 13.08 8.46 -10.51
N SER A 35 12.42 9.36 -9.77
CA SER A 35 10.99 9.23 -9.50
C SER A 35 10.21 9.45 -10.80
N THR A 36 10.37 8.54 -11.78
CA THR A 36 9.35 8.35 -12.80
C THR A 36 8.17 7.76 -12.06
N THR A 37 7.15 8.56 -11.80
CA THR A 37 5.94 8.15 -11.09
C THR A 37 5.25 7.04 -11.91
N LYS A 38 5.59 5.77 -11.64
CA LYS A 38 4.94 4.63 -12.29
C LYS A 38 3.75 4.19 -11.45
N LEU A 39 2.64 3.89 -12.13
CA LEU A 39 1.47 3.26 -11.53
C LEU A 39 1.88 1.97 -10.82
N THR A 40 1.13 1.64 -9.76
CA THR A 40 1.33 0.39 -9.03
C THR A 40 0.81 -0.77 -9.87
N GLU A 41 1.65 -1.78 -10.06
CA GLU A 41 1.40 -2.95 -10.91
C GLU A 41 1.32 -4.22 -10.07
N PRO A 42 0.47 -5.19 -10.44
CA PRO A 42 0.31 -6.43 -9.69
C PRO A 42 1.57 -7.30 -9.78
N SER A 43 2.03 -7.84 -8.65
CA SER A 43 3.20 -8.74 -8.59
C SER A 43 2.85 -10.22 -8.38
N LEU A 44 1.61 -10.52 -7.99
CA LEU A 44 1.13 -11.87 -7.68
C LEU A 44 0.28 -12.46 -8.83
N PRO A 45 0.08 -13.79 -8.85
CA PRO A 45 -0.88 -14.42 -9.75
C PRO A 45 -2.31 -13.95 -9.49
N LYS A 46 -3.14 -13.93 -10.53
CA LYS A 46 -4.59 -13.73 -10.37
C LYS A 46 -5.22 -14.79 -9.45
N GLY A 47 -6.28 -14.41 -8.75
CA GLY A 47 -6.93 -15.24 -7.74
C GLY A 47 -6.21 -15.25 -6.38
N SER A 48 -5.25 -14.34 -6.17
CA SER A 48 -4.62 -14.13 -4.86
C SER A 48 -5.63 -13.57 -3.85
N LYS A 49 -5.27 -13.61 -2.56
CA LYS A 49 -6.14 -13.15 -1.47
C LYS A 49 -5.48 -12.03 -0.67
N PRO A 50 -6.25 -11.07 -0.14
CA PRO A 50 -5.72 -10.08 0.79
C PRO A 50 -5.14 -10.75 2.04
N SER A 51 -4.05 -10.18 2.55
CA SER A 51 -3.48 -10.49 3.86
C SER A 51 -3.95 -9.47 4.91
N GLY A 52 -3.68 -9.73 6.20
CA GLY A 52 -4.14 -8.89 7.31
C GLY A 52 -5.57 -9.18 7.75
N ASN A 53 -6.11 -8.35 8.64
CA ASN A 53 -7.48 -8.52 9.12
C ASN A 53 -8.45 -7.72 8.26
N TYR A 54 -9.58 -8.33 7.95
CA TYR A 54 -10.67 -7.61 7.30
C TYR A 54 -11.25 -6.57 8.26
N ALA A 55 -11.64 -5.42 7.71
CA ALA A 55 -12.33 -4.40 8.50
C ALA A 55 -13.66 -4.97 9.03
N THR A 56 -13.95 -4.73 10.31
CA THR A 56 -15.10 -5.31 11.00
C THR A 56 -16.26 -4.34 11.08
N GLY A 57 -17.45 -4.76 10.67
CA GLY A 57 -18.69 -3.99 10.75
C GLY A 57 -19.50 -4.01 9.45
N ASP A 58 -20.71 -3.45 9.48
CA ASP A 58 -21.68 -3.58 8.38
C ASP A 58 -21.90 -2.29 7.59
N SER A 59 -21.10 -1.26 7.84
CA SER A 59 -21.21 0.02 7.14
C SER A 59 -20.91 -0.14 5.64
N HIS A 60 -21.47 0.75 4.81
CA HIS A 60 -21.18 0.77 3.37
C HIS A 60 -19.67 0.88 3.10
N GLY A 61 -18.96 1.72 3.87
CA GLY A 61 -17.52 1.92 3.73
C GLY A 61 -16.75 0.62 3.98
N ILE A 62 -17.02 -0.04 5.11
CA ILE A 62 -16.35 -1.28 5.51
C ILE A 62 -16.59 -2.40 4.49
N ARG A 63 -17.84 -2.59 4.06
CA ARG A 63 -18.18 -3.57 3.03
C ARG A 63 -17.41 -3.31 1.73
N LYS A 64 -17.41 -2.05 1.27
CA LYS A 64 -16.73 -1.68 0.03
C LYS A 64 -15.21 -1.75 0.12
N GLN A 65 -14.62 -1.43 1.27
CA GLN A 65 -13.19 -1.61 1.52
C GLN A 65 -12.79 -3.07 1.37
N ASN A 66 -13.52 -3.97 2.04
CA ASN A 66 -13.29 -5.41 1.98
C ASN A 66 -13.53 -5.99 0.57
N GLU A 67 -14.60 -5.57 -0.12
CA GLU A 67 -14.88 -5.95 -1.52
C GLU A 67 -13.77 -5.49 -2.47
N THR A 68 -13.29 -4.24 -2.30
CA THR A 68 -12.23 -3.66 -3.12
C THR A 68 -10.90 -4.40 -2.93
N ALA A 69 -10.55 -4.73 -1.68
CA ALA A 69 -9.35 -5.49 -1.37
C ALA A 69 -9.38 -6.87 -2.04
N ASN A 70 -10.51 -7.58 -1.93
CA ASN A 70 -10.71 -8.86 -2.61
C ASN A 70 -10.53 -8.74 -4.12
N PHE A 71 -11.15 -7.74 -4.74
CA PHE A 71 -11.05 -7.53 -6.17
C PHE A 71 -9.60 -7.25 -6.62
N LEU A 72 -8.88 -6.38 -5.92
CA LEU A 72 -7.49 -6.06 -6.26
C LEU A 72 -6.58 -7.28 -6.11
N ALA A 73 -6.73 -8.03 -5.01
CA ALA A 73 -5.97 -9.28 -4.82
C ALA A 73 -6.29 -10.33 -5.88
N ASP A 74 -7.57 -10.46 -6.27
CA ASP A 74 -7.98 -11.33 -7.38
C ASP A 74 -7.34 -10.90 -8.72
N GLN A 75 -7.08 -9.61 -8.92
CA GLN A 75 -6.33 -9.11 -10.07
C GLN A 75 -4.81 -9.29 -9.96
N GLY A 76 -4.30 -9.86 -8.87
CA GLY A 76 -2.89 -10.18 -8.67
C GLY A 76 -2.10 -9.12 -7.91
N TYR A 77 -2.75 -8.15 -7.28
CA TYR A 77 -2.06 -7.22 -6.40
C TYR A 77 -1.74 -7.88 -5.05
N ASP A 78 -0.54 -7.65 -4.53
CA ASP A 78 -0.24 -7.91 -3.12
C ASP A 78 -0.92 -6.86 -2.25
N ILE A 79 -2.01 -7.27 -1.58
CA ILE A 79 -2.82 -6.41 -0.71
C ILE A 79 -2.65 -6.86 0.73
N LYS A 80 -2.27 -5.94 1.61
CA LYS A 80 -2.38 -6.09 3.06
C LYS A 80 -3.40 -5.09 3.61
N MET A 81 -4.44 -5.61 4.26
CA MET A 81 -5.40 -4.83 5.03
C MET A 81 -4.73 -4.27 6.28
N LEU A 82 -4.92 -2.98 6.54
CA LEU A 82 -4.44 -2.32 7.75
C LEU A 82 -5.57 -2.22 8.77
N ASP A 83 -5.24 -2.50 10.03
CA ASP A 83 -6.19 -2.36 11.13
C ASP A 83 -6.50 -0.88 11.39
N GLU A 84 -7.74 -0.61 11.79
CA GLU A 84 -8.12 0.69 12.33
C GLU A 84 -7.71 0.75 13.81
N ILE A 85 -6.84 1.69 14.16
CA ILE A 85 -6.28 1.85 15.50
C ILE A 85 -6.64 3.23 16.04
N ASP A 86 -7.07 3.29 17.30
CA ASP A 86 -7.28 4.57 18.00
C ASP A 86 -5.96 5.33 18.11
N GLY A 87 -5.93 6.58 17.65
CA GLY A 87 -4.69 7.35 17.50
C GLY A 87 -3.90 7.08 16.21
N GLY A 88 -4.41 6.23 15.31
CA GLY A 88 -3.84 5.98 13.98
C GLY A 88 -2.95 4.75 13.90
N ASN A 89 -2.91 4.12 12.72
CA ASN A 89 -2.14 2.90 12.48
C ASN A 89 -0.67 3.16 12.06
N GLY A 90 -0.25 4.42 12.04
CA GLY A 90 1.13 4.84 11.78
C GLY A 90 1.54 4.90 10.29
N TYR A 91 0.63 4.60 9.36
CA TYR A 91 0.92 4.62 7.92
C TYR A 91 0.48 5.91 7.22
N GLY A 92 -0.43 6.68 7.82
CA GLY A 92 -0.99 7.86 7.19
C GLY A 92 -0.08 9.09 7.19
N ILE A 93 -0.39 10.07 6.34
CA ILE A 93 0.36 11.34 6.24
C ILE A 93 0.31 12.11 7.56
N LYS A 94 -0.86 12.15 8.20
CA LYS A 94 -1.05 12.80 9.50
C LYS A 94 -1.03 11.78 10.62
N GLU A 95 -0.43 12.17 11.74
CA GLU A 95 -0.64 11.48 13.02
C GLU A 95 -2.14 11.35 13.31
N GLY A 96 -2.57 10.21 13.85
CA GLY A 96 -4.00 9.90 14.02
C GLY A 96 -4.69 9.26 12.82
N SER A 97 -4.02 9.14 11.67
CA SER A 97 -4.64 8.63 10.44
C SER A 97 -4.61 7.10 10.34
N ASN A 98 -5.58 6.55 9.62
CA ASN A 98 -5.79 5.12 9.43
C ASN A 98 -6.04 4.83 7.94
N PRO A 99 -5.03 4.93 7.06
CA PRO A 99 -5.16 4.42 5.69
C PRO A 99 -5.48 2.92 5.70
N ASP A 100 -6.16 2.48 4.66
CA ASP A 100 -6.79 1.16 4.62
C ASP A 100 -5.86 0.02 4.18
N PHE A 101 -4.92 0.28 3.27
CA PHE A 101 -4.16 -0.76 2.60
C PHE A 101 -2.66 -0.48 2.51
N LEU A 102 -1.88 -1.56 2.46
CA LEU A 102 -0.65 -1.59 1.68
C LEU A 102 -0.91 -2.35 0.38
N ILE A 103 -0.68 -1.71 -0.76
CA ILE A 103 -0.77 -2.30 -2.11
C ILE A 103 0.64 -2.33 -2.68
N GLU A 104 1.19 -3.52 -2.91
CA GLU A 104 2.58 -3.69 -3.35
C GLU A 104 3.56 -2.94 -2.40
N GLY A 105 3.26 -3.00 -1.11
CA GLY A 105 4.02 -2.30 -0.05
C GLY A 105 3.79 -0.78 0.04
N LYS A 106 2.99 -0.17 -0.85
CA LYS A 106 2.69 1.28 -0.82
C LYS A 106 1.41 1.55 -0.07
N VAL A 107 1.37 2.64 0.71
CA VAL A 107 0.18 3.04 1.48
C VAL A 107 -0.91 3.56 0.56
N PHE A 108 -2.11 2.99 0.65
CA PHE A 108 -3.31 3.46 -0.03
C PHE A 108 -4.46 3.65 0.95
N ASP A 109 -5.30 4.62 0.63
CA ASP A 109 -6.60 4.81 1.28
C ASP A 109 -7.74 4.43 0.31
N CYS A 110 -8.79 3.80 0.81
CA CYS A 110 -9.95 3.38 0.03
C CYS A 110 -11.07 4.42 0.14
N TYR A 111 -11.64 4.79 -1.01
CA TYR A 111 -12.83 5.61 -1.05
C TYR A 111 -13.88 5.02 -1.98
N ALA A 112 -15.02 4.65 -1.40
CA ALA A 112 -16.17 4.15 -2.11
C ALA A 112 -17.38 5.07 -1.86
N PRO A 113 -17.55 6.14 -2.66
CA PRO A 113 -18.73 7.00 -2.54
C PRO A 113 -20.02 6.23 -2.82
N LYS A 114 -21.14 6.71 -2.28
CA LYS A 114 -22.46 6.20 -2.66
C LYS A 114 -22.84 6.69 -4.07
N PRO A 115 -23.54 5.89 -4.90
CA PRO A 115 -23.89 6.25 -6.28
C PRO A 115 -24.68 7.55 -6.46
N ASP A 116 -25.35 8.04 -5.42
CA ASP A 116 -26.09 9.31 -5.39
C ASP A 116 -25.20 10.53 -5.08
N GLY A 117 -23.95 10.33 -4.66
CA GLY A 117 -23.01 11.39 -4.26
C GLY A 117 -22.72 12.41 -5.37
N LYS A 118 -22.65 13.69 -5.03
CA LYS A 118 -22.35 14.77 -5.99
C LYS A 118 -20.89 14.73 -6.41
N VAL A 119 -20.59 14.98 -7.69
CA VAL A 119 -19.20 15.00 -8.21
C VAL A 119 -18.30 15.92 -7.40
N GLN A 120 -18.73 17.15 -7.10
CA GLN A 120 -17.92 18.07 -6.28
C GLN A 120 -17.66 17.57 -4.86
N SER A 121 -18.59 16.81 -4.29
CA SER A 121 -18.38 16.19 -2.98
C SER A 121 -17.32 15.10 -3.06
N ILE A 122 -17.36 14.26 -4.10
CA ILE A 122 -16.38 13.20 -4.35
C ILE A 122 -14.97 13.81 -4.50
N ILE A 123 -14.83 14.86 -5.29
CA ILE A 123 -13.55 15.57 -5.45
C ILE A 123 -13.06 16.16 -4.13
N LYS A 124 -13.95 16.77 -3.34
CA LYS A 124 -13.58 17.34 -2.04
C LYS A 124 -13.10 16.27 -1.07
N GLU A 125 -13.76 15.12 -1.03
CA GLU A 125 -13.35 13.98 -0.20
C GLU A 125 -12.01 13.41 -0.67
N LEU A 126 -11.78 13.27 -1.98
CA LEU A 126 -10.47 12.86 -2.52
C LEU A 126 -9.36 13.81 -2.09
N ALA A 127 -9.57 15.13 -2.21
CA ALA A 127 -8.59 16.13 -1.77
C ALA A 127 -8.33 16.08 -0.25
N GLY A 128 -9.37 15.81 0.54
CA GLY A 128 -9.28 15.62 1.99
C GLY A 128 -8.45 14.39 2.36
N LYS A 129 -8.76 13.24 1.73
CA LYS A 129 -8.03 11.99 1.91
C LYS A 129 -6.57 12.11 1.47
N SER A 130 -6.31 12.72 0.31
CA SER A 130 -4.93 12.94 -0.18
C SER A 130 -4.09 13.87 0.69
N LYS A 131 -4.74 14.71 1.51
CA LYS A 131 -4.07 15.60 2.45
C LYS A 131 -3.79 14.94 3.81
N ASN A 132 -4.63 14.00 4.21
CA ASN A 132 -4.66 13.49 5.59
C ASN A 132 -4.22 12.03 5.68
N GLN A 133 -4.75 11.17 4.81
CA GLN A 133 -4.60 9.72 4.86
C GLN A 133 -3.42 9.26 4.00
N SER A 134 -3.54 9.35 2.66
CA SER A 134 -2.49 8.91 1.73
C SER A 134 -2.56 9.67 0.42
N GLU A 135 -1.40 9.96 -0.18
CA GLU A 135 -1.29 10.53 -1.53
C GLU A 135 -1.70 9.52 -2.62
N ARG A 136 -1.88 8.24 -2.27
CA ARG A 136 -2.40 7.20 -3.16
C ARG A 136 -3.77 6.73 -2.70
N ILE A 137 -4.73 6.71 -3.62
CA ILE A 137 -6.13 6.40 -3.30
C ILE A 137 -6.67 5.34 -4.27
N VAL A 138 -7.45 4.41 -3.74
CA VAL A 138 -8.33 3.56 -4.56
C VAL A 138 -9.73 4.17 -4.52
N LEU A 139 -10.24 4.58 -5.68
CA LEU A 139 -11.59 5.10 -5.85
C LEU A 139 -12.49 4.02 -6.46
N ASN A 140 -13.37 3.44 -5.65
CA ASN A 140 -14.35 2.46 -6.13
C ASN A 140 -15.64 3.17 -6.58
N LEU A 141 -15.92 3.12 -7.89
CA LEU A 141 -17.12 3.68 -8.54
C LEU A 141 -18.09 2.59 -9.02
N ASP A 142 -18.02 1.39 -8.46
CA ASP A 142 -18.98 0.34 -8.78
C ASP A 142 -20.40 0.82 -8.50
N ASN A 143 -21.33 0.44 -9.37
CA ASN A 143 -22.75 0.81 -9.32
C ASN A 143 -23.05 2.28 -9.66
N PHE A 144 -22.06 3.07 -10.09
CA PHE A 144 -22.33 4.39 -10.69
C PHE A 144 -22.77 4.24 -12.15
N PRO A 145 -23.71 5.09 -12.63
CA PRO A 145 -24.06 5.15 -14.05
C PRO A 145 -22.91 5.72 -14.89
N ASP A 146 -22.78 5.26 -16.14
CA ASP A 146 -21.65 5.59 -17.04
C ASP A 146 -21.40 7.10 -17.14
N GLY A 147 -22.44 7.87 -17.51
CA GLY A 147 -22.28 9.31 -17.69
C GLY A 147 -21.79 10.05 -16.43
N LYS A 148 -22.09 9.52 -15.24
CA LYS A 148 -21.60 10.11 -13.98
C LYS A 148 -20.14 9.75 -13.71
N VAL A 149 -19.73 8.53 -14.06
CA VAL A 149 -18.32 8.13 -13.96
C VAL A 149 -17.47 8.95 -14.92
N ASP A 150 -17.93 9.17 -16.14
CA ASP A 150 -17.22 10.01 -17.11
C ASP A 150 -17.06 11.45 -16.58
N GLU A 151 -18.11 12.02 -15.99
CA GLU A 151 -18.05 13.35 -15.36
C GLU A 151 -17.04 13.40 -14.19
N ILE A 152 -17.02 12.37 -13.34
CA ILE A 152 -16.08 12.24 -12.22
C ILE A 152 -14.64 12.17 -12.76
N ILE A 153 -14.37 11.28 -13.71
CA ILE A 153 -13.02 11.11 -14.29
C ILE A 153 -12.55 12.40 -14.97
N ALA A 154 -13.39 13.02 -15.80
CA ALA A 154 -13.05 14.28 -16.45
C ALA A 154 -12.73 15.38 -15.43
N THR A 155 -13.49 15.43 -14.32
CA THR A 155 -13.24 16.40 -13.25
C THR A 155 -11.95 16.11 -12.49
N ILE A 156 -11.64 14.84 -12.23
CA ILE A 156 -10.38 14.41 -11.61
C ILE A 156 -9.20 14.83 -12.48
N LEU A 157 -9.21 14.49 -13.77
CA LEU A 157 -8.14 14.84 -14.71
C LEU A 157 -7.90 16.34 -14.77
N ARG A 158 -8.97 17.15 -14.76
CA ARG A 158 -8.84 18.61 -14.72
C ARG A 158 -8.24 19.12 -13.40
N LYS A 159 -8.45 18.44 -12.28
CA LYS A 159 -8.05 18.92 -10.94
C LYS A 159 -6.77 18.27 -10.40
N ALA A 160 -6.28 17.19 -11.01
CA ALA A 160 -5.04 16.50 -10.67
C ALA A 160 -3.83 17.14 -11.37
N ASN A 161 -3.69 18.46 -11.22
CA ASN A 161 -2.56 19.25 -11.70
C ASN A 161 -1.96 20.06 -10.53
N PRO A 162 -0.75 20.64 -10.63
CA PRO A 162 -0.07 21.32 -9.53
C PRO A 162 -0.86 22.48 -8.89
N ASN A 163 -1.76 23.10 -9.65
CA ASN A 163 -2.60 24.22 -9.19
C ASN A 163 -4.02 23.79 -8.80
N GLY A 164 -4.38 22.52 -8.99
CA GLY A 164 -5.71 21.98 -8.74
C GLY A 164 -5.92 21.47 -7.32
N ASP A 165 -7.18 21.13 -7.02
CA ASP A 165 -7.58 20.61 -5.70
C ASP A 165 -6.96 19.24 -5.39
N LEU A 166 -6.62 18.47 -6.43
CA LEU A 166 -6.09 17.10 -6.32
C LEU A 166 -4.58 17.04 -6.53
N LYS A 167 -3.86 18.17 -6.41
CA LYS A 167 -2.39 18.28 -6.56
C LYS A 167 -1.54 17.41 -5.62
N ARG A 168 -2.16 16.74 -4.64
CA ARG A 168 -1.50 15.85 -3.68
C ARG A 168 -1.70 14.38 -4.00
N ILE A 169 -2.49 14.06 -5.03
CA ILE A 169 -2.60 12.69 -5.50
C ILE A 169 -1.31 12.37 -6.25
N ASP A 170 -0.59 11.35 -5.79
CA ASP A 170 0.49 10.73 -6.55
C ASP A 170 -0.09 9.67 -7.49
N GLU A 171 -1.07 8.89 -7.01
CA GLU A 171 -1.70 7.81 -7.75
C GLU A 171 -3.17 7.66 -7.35
N LEU A 172 -4.04 7.53 -8.35
CA LEU A 172 -5.45 7.20 -8.16
C LEU A 172 -5.80 5.97 -9.00
N SER A 173 -6.13 4.87 -8.32
CA SER A 173 -6.64 3.66 -8.96
C SER A 173 -8.16 3.65 -8.93
N ILE A 174 -8.80 3.79 -10.09
CA ILE A 174 -10.25 3.78 -10.23
C ILE A 174 -10.72 2.36 -10.49
N VAL A 175 -11.54 1.81 -9.59
CA VAL A 175 -12.16 0.49 -9.72
C VAL A 175 -13.58 0.65 -10.24
N ARG A 176 -13.88 -0.04 -11.35
CA ARG A 176 -15.24 -0.09 -11.89
C ARG A 176 -15.46 -1.32 -12.77
N GLY A 177 -16.55 -2.03 -12.54
CA GLY A 177 -17.03 -3.08 -13.44
C GLY A 177 -15.99 -4.17 -13.68
N GLY A 178 -15.22 -4.52 -12.65
CA GLY A 178 -14.14 -5.51 -12.74
C GLY A 178 -12.87 -5.01 -13.44
N THR A 179 -12.74 -3.70 -13.68
CA THR A 179 -11.55 -3.08 -14.28
C THR A 179 -10.89 -2.10 -13.34
N ILE A 180 -9.58 -1.89 -13.53
CA ILE A 180 -8.77 -0.91 -12.80
C ILE A 180 -8.22 0.08 -13.83
N ARG A 181 -8.47 1.37 -13.61
CA ARG A 181 -7.86 2.47 -14.37
C ARG A 181 -6.98 3.30 -13.45
N GLY A 182 -5.68 3.29 -13.70
CA GLY A 182 -4.74 4.17 -13.01
C GLY A 182 -4.72 5.59 -13.59
N ILE A 183 -4.61 6.57 -12.70
CA ILE A 183 -4.33 7.98 -13.01
C ILE A 183 -3.15 8.40 -12.13
N LEU A 184 -2.13 9.02 -12.73
CA LEU A 184 -1.01 9.59 -12.00
C LEU A 184 -1.26 11.06 -11.68
N GLY A 185 -0.73 11.51 -10.55
CA GLY A 185 -0.53 12.94 -10.32
C GLY A 185 0.52 13.51 -11.27
N GLU A 186 0.34 14.77 -11.63
CA GLU A 186 1.41 15.53 -12.30
C GLU A 186 2.57 15.79 -11.32
N GLU A 187 3.81 15.73 -11.82
CA GLU A 187 5.00 16.03 -11.02
C GLU A 187 4.92 17.44 -10.43
N LYS A 188 5.27 17.55 -9.14
CA LYS A 188 5.17 18.78 -8.34
C LYS A 188 6.32 19.74 -8.59
#